data_AF-A0A847HYD8-F1
#
_entry.id   AF-A0A847HYD8-F1
#
_cell.length_a   1.000
_cell.length_b   1.000
_cell.length_c   1.000
_cell.angle_alpha   90.00
_cell.angle_beta   90.00
_cell.angle_gamma   90.00
#
_symmetry.space_group_name_H-M   'P 1'
#
loop_
_entity.id
_entity.type
_entity.pdbx_description
1 polymer ?
#
loop_
_entity_poly.entity_id
_entity_poly.type
_entity_poly.pdbx_seq_one_letter_code
_entity_poly.pdbx_strand_id
1 'polypeptide(L)' 'MNLGKLLVIAGLTLIIIGALIWGLGRLGIRRLPGDIYYQSDNVRIYIPIVTCLVLSILLTAVIWIWQWLGRR' A
#
# COMPACT_ATOMS: atom_id res chain seq x y z
N MET A 1 -24.88 -5.24 6.49
CA MET A 1 -24.05 -4.42 5.57
C MET A 1 -24.80 -4.25 4.27
N ASN A 2 -25.08 -3.02 3.83
CA ASN A 2 -25.74 -2.79 2.54
C ASN A 2 -24.85 -3.28 1.40
N LEU A 3 -25.43 -3.96 0.41
CA LEU A 3 -24.69 -4.57 -0.70
C LEU A 3 -23.85 -3.54 -1.47
N GLY A 4 -24.38 -2.32 -1.63
CA GLY A 4 -23.64 -1.18 -2.20
C GLY A 4 -22.41 -0.75 -1.38
N LYS A 5 -22.49 -0.76 -0.05
CA LYS A 5 -21.33 -0.46 0.82
C LYS A 5 -20.23 -1.52 0.66
N LEU A 6 -20.61 -2.77 0.48
CA LEU A 6 -19.69 -3.90 0.29
C LEU A 6 -18.97 -3.84 -1.06
N LEU A 7 -19.70 -3.48 -2.13
CA LEU A 7 -19.15 -3.24 -3.47
C LEU A 7 -18.10 -2.11 -3.48
N VAL A 8 -18.37 -1.00 -2.79
CA VAL A 8 -17.43 0.13 -2.69
C VAL A 8 -16.14 -0.29 -1.97
N ILE A 9 -16.25 -1.01 -0.86
CA ILE A 9 -15.08 -1.51 -0.13
C ILE A 9 -14.27 -2.44 -1.03
N ALA A 10 -14.91 -3.43 -1.66
CA ALA A 10 -14.24 -4.40 -2.53
C ALA A 10 -13.51 -3.74 -3.71
N GLY A 11 -14.15 -2.76 -4.37
CA GLY A 11 -13.53 -2.00 -5.46
C GLY A 11 -12.31 -1.21 -5.00
N LEU A 12 -12.37 -0.59 -3.82
CA LEU A 12 -11.23 0.12 -3.25
C LEU A 12 -10.08 -0.84 -2.98
N THR A 13 -10.33 -1.98 -2.34
CA THR A 13 -9.28 -2.98 -2.06
C THR A 13 -8.61 -3.49 -3.34
N LEU A 14 -9.37 -3.68 -4.41
CA LEU A 14 -8.83 -4.08 -5.72
C LEU A 14 -7.94 -3.01 -6.34
N ILE A 15 -8.35 -1.73 -6.31
CA ILE A 15 -7.53 -0.61 -6.81
C ILE A 15 -6.22 -0.53 -6.04
N ILE A 16 -6.28 -0.72 -4.72
CA ILE A 16 -5.12 -0.72 -3.82
C ILE A 16 -4.13 -1.82 -4.19
N ILE A 17 -4.61 -3.07 -4.32
CA ILE A 17 -3.79 -4.22 -4.68
C ILE A 17 -3.20 -4.04 -6.09
N GLY A 18 -4.03 -3.58 -7.03
CA GLY A 18 -3.61 -3.28 -8.40
C GLY A 18 -2.52 -2.19 -8.46
N ALA A 19 -2.68 -1.11 -7.69
CA ALA A 19 -1.68 -0.04 -7.60
C ALA A 19 -0.37 -0.53 -6.95
N LEU A 20 -0.45 -1.43 -5.96
CA LEU A 20 0.72 -2.03 -5.33
C LEU A 20 1.50 -2.89 -6.33
N ILE A 21 0.80 -3.79 -7.05
CA ILE A 21 1.40 -4.68 -8.06
C ILE A 21 1.94 -3.86 -9.24
N TRP A 22 1.20 -2.86 -9.71
CA TRP A 22 1.62 -1.98 -10.80
C TRP A 22 2.82 -1.11 -10.40
N GLY A 23 2.84 -0.60 -9.17
CA GLY A 23 3.99 0.10 -8.60
C GLY A 23 5.21 -0.80 -8.56
N LEU A 24 5.09 -1.98 -7.93
CA LEU A 24 6.15 -3.00 -7.87
C LEU A 24 6.65 -3.43 -9.25
N GLY A 25 5.77 -3.50 -10.25
CA GLY A 25 6.11 -3.86 -11.63
C GLY A 25 6.74 -2.73 -12.46
N ARG A 26 6.34 -1.46 -12.25
CA ARG A 26 6.94 -0.28 -12.91
C ARG A 26 8.28 0.12 -12.33
N LEU A 27 8.55 -0.27 -11.09
CA LEU A 27 9.85 -0.15 -10.44
C LEU A 27 10.86 -1.19 -10.96
N GLY A 28 10.75 -1.59 -12.23
CA GLY A 28 11.68 -2.51 -12.86
C GLY A 28 13.09 -2.13 -12.46
N ILE A 29 13.82 -3.10 -11.88
CA ILE A 29 15.19 -3.04 -11.35
C ILE A 29 15.25 -3.25 -9.83
N ARG A 30 16.26 -4.03 -9.44
CA ARG A 30 16.80 -4.32 -8.10
C ARG A 30 16.94 -3.15 -7.09
N ARG A 31 16.45 -1.93 -7.35
CA ARG A 31 16.53 -0.75 -6.47
C ARG A 31 15.39 0.23 -6.74
N LEU A 32 14.44 0.36 -5.81
CA LEU A 32 13.49 1.47 -5.80
C LEU A 32 14.22 2.78 -5.45
N PRO A 33 14.05 3.87 -6.22
CA PRO A 33 14.44 5.19 -5.75
C PRO A 33 13.51 5.60 -4.61
N GLY A 34 14.02 5.57 -3.38
CA GLY A 34 13.28 5.84 -2.14
C GLY A 34 13.42 4.74 -1.08
N ASP A 35 13.74 3.50 -1.49
CA ASP A 35 14.19 2.48 -0.54
C ASP A 35 15.70 2.61 -0.36
N ILE A 36 16.12 2.97 0.85
CA ILE A 36 17.54 3.10 1.17
C ILE A 36 18.12 1.69 1.17
N TYR A 37 18.83 1.36 0.10
CA TYR A 37 19.53 0.11 -0.04
C TYR A 37 21.03 0.34 0.19
N TYR A 38 21.47 0.03 1.41
CA TYR A 38 22.87 0.09 1.77
C TYR A 38 23.47 -1.31 1.66
N GLN A 39 24.36 -1.51 0.70
CA GLN A 39 25.07 -2.77 0.53
C GLN A 39 26.58 -2.53 0.70
N SER A 40 27.14 -3.13 1.74
CA SER A 40 28.57 -3.25 2.01
C SER A 40 28.99 -4.72 1.84
N ASP A 41 30.29 -5.01 1.81
CA ASP A 41 30.87 -6.34 1.51
C ASP A 41 30.30 -7.48 2.37
N ASN A 42 29.80 -7.20 3.59
CA ASN A 42 29.24 -8.20 4.49
C ASN A 42 27.82 -7.87 5.02
N VAL A 43 27.24 -6.74 4.62
CA VAL A 43 25.96 -6.27 5.21
C VAL A 43 25.06 -5.68 4.14
N ARG A 44 23.83 -6.18 4.05
CA ARG A 44 22.76 -5.67 3.18
C ARG A 44 21.62 -5.16 4.05
N ILE A 45 21.40 -3.84 4.06
CA ILE A 45 20.28 -3.20 4.75
C ILE A 45 19.33 -2.64 3.70
N TYR A 46 18.09 -3.09 3.75
CA TYR A 46 16.99 -2.60 2.91
C TYR A 46 15.97 -1.91 3.80
N ILE A 47 15.72 -0.62 3.55
CA ILE A 47 14.74 0.17 4.30
C ILE A 47 13.56 0.49 3.37
N PRO A 48 12.44 -0.27 3.46
CA PRO A 48 11.27 -0.11 2.60
C PRO A 48 10.38 1.06 3.04
N ILE A 49 10.89 2.29 3.02
CA ILE A 49 10.20 3.48 3.55
C ILE A 49 8.92 3.75 2.77
N VAL A 50 9.00 3.68 1.44
CA VAL A 50 7.88 3.97 0.55
C VAL A 50 6.77 2.95 0.73
N THR A 51 7.14 1.66 0.85
CA THR A 51 6.20 0.57 1.08
C THR A 51 5.45 0.74 2.40
N CYS A 52 6.16 1.06 3.49
CA CYS A 52 5.55 1.31 4.79
C CYS A 52 4.61 2.52 4.77
N LEU A 53 4.97 3.59 4.05
CA LEU A 53 4.15 4.79 3.93
C LEU A 53 2.86 4.54 3.15
N VAL A 54 2.94 3.84 2.02
CA VAL A 54 1.77 3.43 1.23
C VAL A 54 0.86 2.52 2.06
N LEU A 55 1.42 1.52 2.74
CA LEU A 55 0.65 0.62 3.60
C LEU A 55 -0.07 1.37 4.72
N SER A 56 0.59 2.37 5.34
CA SER A 56 0.00 3.20 6.39
C SER A 56 -1.20 4.01 5.85
N ILE A 57 -1.03 4.75 4.75
CA ILE A 57 -2.11 5.54 4.14
C ILE A 57 -3.30 4.64 3.78
N LEU A 58 -3.03 3.45 3.28
CA LEU A 58 -4.05 2.46 2.93
C LEU A 58 -4.87 2.00 4.14
N LEU A 59 -4.19 1.54 5.19
CA LEU A 59 -4.88 1.12 6.41
C LEU A 59 -5.69 2.28 7.00
N THR A 60 -5.11 3.48 7.04
CA THR A 60 -5.81 4.68 7.51
C THR A 60 -7.05 4.98 6.67
N ALA A 61 -6.96 4.92 5.35
CA ALA A 61 -8.09 5.16 4.45
C ALA A 61 -9.20 4.12 4.64
N VAL A 62 -8.86 2.83 4.76
CA VAL A 62 -9.83 1.75 5.01
C VAL A 62 -10.53 1.95 6.36
N ILE A 63 -9.77 2.21 7.43
CA ILE A 63 -10.33 2.45 8.76
C ILE A 63 -11.18 3.72 8.77
N TRP A 64 -10.73 4.78 8.14
CA TRP A 64 -11.45 6.05 8.04
C TRP A 64 -12.79 5.86 7.32
N ILE A 65 -12.79 5.14 6.18
CA ILE A 65 -14.01 4.81 5.45
C ILE A 65 -14.93 3.96 6.31
N TRP A 66 -14.42 2.93 6.98
CA TRP A 66 -15.21 2.08 7.87
C TRP A 66 -15.89 2.89 8.99
N GLN A 67 -15.12 3.74 9.66
CA GLN A 67 -15.65 4.62 10.71
C GLN A 67 -16.68 5.61 10.14
N TRP A 68 -16.40 6.23 9.01
CA TRP A 68 -17.32 7.16 8.36
C TRP A 68 -18.65 6.48 7.97
N LEU A 69 -18.59 5.24 7.49
CA LEU A 69 -19.76 4.46 7.08
C LEU A 69 -20.61 3.93 8.24
N GLY A 70 -20.00 3.75 9.42
CA GLY A 70 -20.64 3.25 10.64
C GLY A 70 -21.13 4.35 11.59
N ARG A 71 -20.70 5.60 11.41
CA ARG A 71 -21.24 6.78 12.12
C ARG A 71 -22.52 7.35 11.46
N ARG A 72 -23.10 6.65 10.47
CA ARG A 72 -24.44 6.87 9.92
C ARG A 72 -25.25 5.59 10.03
#